data_AF-A0A840Q4M6-F1
#
_entry.id   AF-A0A840Q4M6-F1
#
_cell.length_a   1.000
_cell.length_b   1.000
_cell.length_c   1.000
_cell.angle_alpha   90.00
_cell.angle_beta   90.00
_cell.angle_gamma   90.00
#
_symmetry.space_group_name_H-M   'P 1'
#
loop_
_entity.id
_entity.type
_entity.pdbx_description
1 polymer ?
#
loop_
_entity_poly.entity_id
_entity_poly.type
_entity_poly.pdbx_seq_one_letter_code
_entity_poly.pdbx_strand_id
1 'polypeptide(L)'
;MRMPRNTGGIVITSADTDPAHALTGFTGTWNPHLSPGILPTGTVVLQLLPPTGGDDPDLADVWLWITRGGRWLRVGCWKNSGPGWTYRAAPLIHAALTARHTRSARQDAGTLPTRLRAVSSQR
;
A
#
# COMPACT_ATOMS: atom_id res chain seq x y z
N MET A 1 -10.39 -7.93 -10.97
CA MET A 1 -9.25 -8.88 -11.02
C MET A 1 -8.97 -9.36 -9.60
N ARG A 2 -8.81 -10.67 -9.35
CA ARG A 2 -8.57 -11.25 -8.01
C ARG A 2 -7.10 -11.65 -7.90
N MET A 3 -6.49 -11.44 -6.74
CA MET A 3 -5.14 -11.95 -6.45
C MET A 3 -5.16 -13.50 -6.49
N PRO A 4 -4.15 -14.17 -7.08
CA PRO A 4 -4.05 -15.62 -7.08
C PRO A 4 -3.98 -16.18 -5.65
N ARG A 5 -4.60 -17.35 -5.41
CA ARG A 5 -4.89 -17.82 -4.05
C ARG A 5 -3.70 -18.33 -3.22
N ASN A 6 -2.51 -18.52 -3.78
CA ASN A 6 -1.40 -19.22 -3.12
C ASN A 6 -0.03 -18.54 -3.27
N THR A 7 -0.01 -17.24 -3.47
CA THR A 7 1.24 -16.50 -3.67
C THR A 7 1.40 -15.49 -2.55
N GLY A 8 2.43 -15.70 -1.73
CA GLY A 8 2.87 -14.73 -0.74
C GLY A 8 3.26 -13.41 -1.37
N GLY A 9 3.60 -12.44 -0.52
CA GLY A 9 4.00 -11.12 -0.95
C GLY A 9 4.61 -10.33 0.19
N ILE A 10 5.20 -9.20 -0.15
CA ILE A 10 5.80 -8.27 0.79
C ILE A 10 4.71 -7.28 1.21
N VAL A 11 4.34 -7.30 2.49
CA VAL A 11 3.47 -6.29 3.09
C VAL A 11 4.31 -5.04 3.32
N ILE A 12 4.01 -3.98 2.60
CA ILE A 12 4.81 -2.75 2.64
C ILE A 12 4.37 -1.89 3.83
N THR A 13 5.34 -1.46 4.63
CA THR A 13 5.13 -0.65 5.83
C THR A 13 5.60 0.78 5.67
N SER A 14 6.64 1.02 4.86
CA SER A 14 7.16 2.36 4.57
C SER A 14 7.72 2.46 3.15
N ALA A 15 7.77 3.68 2.64
CA ALA A 15 8.61 4.05 1.50
C ALA A 15 9.83 4.79 2.05
N ASP A 16 10.99 4.51 1.47
CA ASP A 16 12.26 5.07 1.94
C ASP A 16 12.60 6.30 1.09
N THR A 17 13.10 7.35 1.75
CA THR A 17 13.53 8.60 1.12
C THR A 17 14.95 8.94 1.51
N ASP A 18 15.71 9.49 0.57
CA ASP A 18 17.03 10.08 0.88
C ASP A 18 16.89 11.47 1.57
N PRO A 19 18.01 12.10 1.99
CA PRO A 19 18.00 13.43 2.59
C PRO A 19 17.50 14.55 1.66
N ALA A 20 17.50 14.34 0.34
CA ALA A 20 16.92 15.26 -0.64
C ALA A 20 15.42 14.98 -0.88
N HIS A 21 14.82 14.08 -0.10
CA HIS A 21 13.45 13.60 -0.21
C HIS A 21 13.13 12.84 -1.51
N ALA A 22 14.14 12.33 -2.21
CA ALA A 22 13.94 11.42 -3.34
C ALA A 22 13.61 10.02 -2.84
N LEU A 23 12.67 9.34 -3.51
CA LEU A 23 12.26 7.98 -3.17
C LEU A 23 13.32 6.97 -3.62
N THR A 24 13.91 6.28 -2.66
CA THR A 24 15.01 5.34 -2.90
C THR A 24 14.60 3.88 -2.78
N GLY A 25 13.48 3.59 -2.12
CA GLY A 25 13.04 2.22 -1.91
C GLY A 25 11.77 2.11 -1.07
N PHE A 26 11.60 0.95 -0.47
CA PHE A 26 10.52 0.65 0.46
C PHE A 26 10.92 -0.49 1.37
N THR A 27 10.35 -0.48 2.58
CA THR A 27 10.53 -1.53 3.56
C THR A 27 9.21 -2.27 3.76
N GLY A 28 9.30 -3.58 3.95
CA GLY A 28 8.15 -4.42 4.22
C GLY A 28 8.56 -5.80 4.71
N THR A 29 7.56 -6.62 5.04
CA THR A 29 7.77 -7.97 5.56
C THR A 29 7.14 -8.99 4.63
N TRP A 30 7.90 -10.03 4.30
CA TRP A 30 7.36 -11.16 3.54
C TRP A 30 6.28 -11.89 4.35
N ASN A 31 5.14 -12.14 3.72
CA ASN A 31 4.06 -12.93 4.27
C ASN A 31 3.63 -14.00 3.24
N PRO A 32 3.80 -15.30 3.55
CA PRO A 32 3.39 -16.38 2.65
C PRO A 32 1.87 -16.57 2.57
N HIS A 33 1.11 -16.04 3.53
CA HIS A 33 -0.33 -16.24 3.68
C HIS A 33 -1.07 -14.91 3.65
N LEU A 34 -1.37 -14.44 2.44
CA LEU A 34 -2.09 -13.19 2.23
C LEU A 34 -3.57 -13.44 1.96
N SER A 35 -4.42 -12.90 2.83
CA SER A 35 -5.86 -12.83 2.60
C SER A 35 -6.35 -11.40 2.79
N PRO A 36 -7.15 -10.85 1.86
CA PRO A 36 -7.60 -9.47 1.96
C PRO A 36 -8.64 -9.29 3.08
N GLY A 37 -9.27 -10.38 3.53
CA GLY A 37 -10.27 -10.36 4.60
C GLY A 37 -9.66 -10.25 6.01
N ILE A 38 -8.38 -10.60 6.17
CA ILE A 38 -7.67 -10.53 7.46
C ILE A 38 -6.78 -9.30 7.57
N LEU A 39 -6.46 -8.66 6.45
CA LEU A 39 -5.59 -7.49 6.42
C LEU A 39 -6.40 -6.20 6.59
N PRO A 40 -5.87 -5.20 7.32
CA PRO A 40 -6.50 -3.88 7.41
C PRO A 40 -6.79 -3.29 6.04
N THR A 41 -7.85 -2.47 5.91
CA THR A 41 -8.09 -1.71 4.67
C THR A 41 -6.97 -0.71 4.44
N GLY A 42 -6.50 -0.60 3.20
CA GLY A 42 -5.39 0.27 2.81
C GLY A 42 -4.00 -0.39 2.97
N THR A 43 -3.93 -1.66 3.36
CA THR A 43 -2.67 -2.42 3.36
C THR A 43 -2.16 -2.57 1.94
N VAL A 44 -0.92 -2.14 1.73
CA VAL A 44 -0.21 -2.22 0.45
C VAL A 44 0.62 -3.51 0.44
N VAL A 45 0.49 -4.28 -0.63
CA VAL A 45 1.21 -5.54 -0.82
C VAL A 45 1.88 -5.54 -2.17
N LEU A 46 3.17 -5.86 -2.18
CA LEU A 46 3.93 -6.11 -3.38
C LEU A 46 4.11 -7.61 -3.59
N GLN A 47 3.90 -8.06 -4.81
CA GLN A 47 4.04 -9.45 -5.19
C GLN A 47 5.05 -9.56 -6.33
N LEU A 48 5.96 -10.51 -6.18
CA LEU A 48 6.92 -10.91 -7.20
C LEU A 48 6.45 -12.22 -7.81
N LEU A 49 6.34 -12.25 -9.13
CA LEU A 49 5.96 -13.40 -9.92
C LEU A 49 7.08 -13.71 -10.92
N PRO A 50 7.24 -14.97 -11.32
CA PRO A 50 8.09 -15.32 -12.46
C PRO A 50 7.69 -14.48 -13.68
N PRO A 51 8.66 -14.02 -14.49
CA PRO A 51 8.38 -13.21 -15.67
C PRO A 51 7.55 -14.01 -16.67
N THR A 52 6.59 -13.35 -17.32
CA THR A 52 5.75 -14.03 -18.31
C THR A 52 6.57 -14.34 -19.57
N GLY A 53 6.80 -15.62 -19.86
CA GLY A 53 7.38 -16.06 -21.14
C GLY A 53 8.89 -16.27 -21.16
N GLY A 54 9.53 -16.40 -20.00
CA GLY A 54 10.94 -16.79 -19.90
C GLY A 54 11.34 -17.15 -18.48
N ASP A 55 12.52 -17.73 -18.34
CA ASP A 55 13.12 -18.13 -17.07
C ASP A 55 14.34 -17.27 -16.70
N ASP A 56 14.39 -16.03 -17.22
CA ASP A 56 15.46 -15.09 -16.90
C ASP A 56 15.39 -14.75 -15.40
N PRO A 57 16.39 -15.15 -14.60
CA PRO A 57 16.38 -14.97 -13.15
C PRO A 57 16.51 -13.48 -12.74
N ASP A 58 16.96 -12.61 -13.64
CA ASP A 58 17.11 -11.18 -13.37
C ASP A 58 15.81 -10.40 -13.62
N LEU A 59 14.78 -11.05 -14.15
CA LEU A 59 13.48 -10.44 -14.45
C LEU A 59 12.39 -10.95 -13.51
N ALA A 60 11.49 -10.05 -13.12
CA ALA A 60 10.29 -10.42 -12.38
C ALA A 60 9.06 -9.63 -12.83
N ASP A 61 7.90 -10.28 -12.79
CA ASP A 61 6.63 -9.58 -12.88
C ASP A 61 6.29 -9.02 -11.49
N VAL A 62 6.25 -7.70 -11.35
CA VAL A 62 6.01 -6.98 -10.10
C VAL A 62 4.57 -6.49 -10.09
N TRP A 63 3.80 -6.92 -9.10
CA TRP A 63 2.39 -6.57 -8.98
C TRP A 63 2.16 -5.85 -7.65
N LEU A 64 1.51 -4.69 -7.70
CA LEU A 64 1.18 -3.90 -6.52
C LEU A 64 -0.31 -3.95 -6.25
N TRP A 65 -0.66 -4.28 -5.02
CA TRP A 65 -2.03 -4.47 -4.56
C TRP A 65 -2.31 -3.60 -3.34
N ILE A 66 -3.58 -3.22 -3.19
CA ILE A 66 -4.11 -2.58 -1.99
C ILE A 66 -5.38 -3.30 -1.53
N THR A 67 -5.57 -3.43 -0.22
CA THR A 67 -6.80 -3.97 0.36
C THR A 67 -7.88 -2.89 0.45
N ARG A 68 -9.12 -3.24 0.12
CA ARG A 68 -10.29 -2.38 0.34
C ARG A 68 -11.53 -3.22 0.63
N GLY A 69 -12.05 -3.12 1.85
CA GLY A 69 -13.30 -3.80 2.24
C GLY A 69 -13.25 -5.32 2.02
N GLY A 70 -12.17 -5.98 2.47
CA GLY A 70 -12.00 -7.42 2.32
C GLY A 70 -11.66 -7.89 0.89
N ARG A 71 -11.30 -6.97 -0.02
CA ARG A 71 -10.97 -7.27 -1.42
C ARG A 71 -9.60 -6.73 -1.81
N TRP A 72 -8.97 -7.41 -2.75
CA TRP A 72 -7.78 -6.92 -3.43
C TRP A 72 -8.14 -5.99 -4.58
N LEU A 73 -7.41 -4.88 -4.68
CA LEU A 73 -7.43 -3.98 -5.83
C LEU A 73 -6.00 -3.86 -6.36
N ARG A 74 -5.81 -4.08 -7.66
CA ARG A 74 -4.50 -3.90 -8.29
C ARG A 74 -4.27 -2.43 -8.56
N VAL A 75 -3.12 -1.92 -8.12
CA VAL A 75 -2.73 -0.52 -8.25
C VAL A 75 -1.67 -0.34 -9.33
N GLY A 76 -0.75 -1.31 -9.45
CA GLY A 76 0.34 -1.28 -10.43
C GLY A 76 0.73 -2.68 -10.89
N CYS A 77 1.33 -2.75 -12.09
CA CYS A 77 1.86 -3.96 -12.67
C CYS A 77 3.03 -3.58 -13.59
N TRP A 78 4.19 -4.19 -13.37
CA TRP A 78 5.36 -4.06 -14.21
C TRP A 78 5.81 -5.45 -14.62
N LYS A 79 5.81 -5.72 -15.93
CA LYS A 79 6.19 -7.02 -16.46
C LYS A 79 7.65 -7.03 -16.84
N ASN A 80 8.30 -8.19 -16.71
CA ASN A 80 9.71 -8.40 -17.09
C ASN A 80 10.60 -7.31 -16.49
N SER A 81 10.39 -7.04 -15.20
CA SER A 81 11.06 -5.95 -14.51
C SER A 81 12.46 -6.40 -14.11
N GLY A 82 13.46 -5.89 -14.83
CA GLY A 82 14.86 -6.11 -14.50
C GLY A 82 15.35 -5.28 -13.32
N PRO A 83 16.69 -5.23 -13.10
CA PRO A 83 17.31 -4.44 -12.05
C PRO A 83 16.76 -3.01 -11.96
N GLY A 84 16.58 -2.52 -10.73
CA GLY A 84 16.05 -1.17 -10.46
C GLY A 84 14.52 -1.03 -10.59
N TRP A 85 13.77 -2.11 -10.69
CA TRP A 85 12.30 -2.07 -10.63
C TRP A 85 11.77 -1.48 -9.32
N THR A 86 12.51 -1.60 -8.22
CA THR A 86 12.17 -1.05 -6.91
C THR A 86 12.02 0.48 -6.97
N TYR A 87 12.95 1.17 -7.63
CA TYR A 87 12.88 2.62 -7.86
C TYR A 87 11.66 3.03 -8.70
N ARG A 88 11.27 2.19 -9.68
CA ARG A 88 10.08 2.43 -10.51
C ARG A 88 8.77 2.23 -9.73
N ALA A 89 8.76 1.31 -8.77
CA ALA A 89 7.58 1.03 -7.94
C ALA A 89 7.45 2.03 -6.76
N ALA A 90 8.56 2.58 -6.26
CA ALA A 90 8.59 3.41 -5.05
C ALA A 90 7.62 4.62 -5.08
N PRO A 91 7.48 5.41 -6.18
CA PRO A 91 6.51 6.50 -6.25
C PRO A 91 5.07 6.06 -6.04
N LEU A 92 4.68 4.93 -6.65
CA LEU A 92 3.31 4.42 -6.53
C LEU A 92 3.05 3.84 -5.13
N ILE A 93 4.06 3.18 -4.55
CA ILE A 93 4.02 2.69 -3.17
C ILE A 93 3.87 3.85 -2.19
N HIS A 94 4.69 4.89 -2.32
CA HIS A 94 4.61 6.09 -1.49
C HIS A 94 3.24 6.74 -1.57
N ALA A 95 2.71 6.95 -2.78
CA ALA A 95 1.37 7.51 -2.97
C ALA A 95 0.27 6.64 -2.32
N ALA A 96 0.35 5.31 -2.45
CA ALA A 96 -0.61 4.39 -1.86
C ALA A 96 -0.58 4.42 -0.31
N LEU A 97 0.62 4.52 0.28
CA LEU A 97 0.78 4.67 1.72
C LEU A 97 0.24 6.03 2.20
N THR A 98 0.61 7.13 1.56
CA THR A 98 0.18 8.49 1.95
C THR A 98 -1.35 8.64 1.88
N ALA A 99 -2.01 8.04 0.87
CA ALA A 99 -3.47 8.03 0.76
C ALA A 99 -4.17 7.32 1.93
N ARG A 100 -3.51 6.36 2.59
CA ARG A 100 -3.99 5.72 3.82
C ARG A 100 -3.97 6.72 4.99
N HIS A 101 -2.87 7.44 5.17
CA HIS A 101 -2.72 8.42 6.25
C HIS A 101 -3.71 9.59 6.13
N THR A 102 -3.96 10.09 4.92
CA THR A 102 -4.96 11.16 4.72
C THR A 102 -6.37 10.72 5.07
N ARG A 103 -6.71 9.45 4.84
CA ARG A 103 -8.01 8.90 5.20
C ARG A 103 -8.16 8.71 6.71
N SER A 104 -7.13 8.22 7.39
CA SER A 104 -7.10 8.14 8.86
C SER A 104 -7.24 9.52 9.49
N ALA A 105 -6.47 10.51 9.02
CA ALA A 105 -6.56 11.89 9.51
C ALA A 105 -7.97 12.51 9.30
N ARG A 106 -8.64 12.20 8.18
CA ARG A 106 -10.01 12.66 7.93
C ARG A 106 -11.06 11.92 8.78
N GLN A 107 -10.81 10.67 9.17
CA GLN A 107 -11.69 9.93 10.08
C GLN A 107 -11.55 10.44 11.52
N ASP A 108 -10.34 10.78 11.95
CA ASP A 108 -10.10 11.36 13.28
C ASP A 108 -10.62 12.80 13.40
N ALA A 109 -10.51 13.61 12.33
CA ALA A 109 -11.08 14.95 12.27
C ALA A 109 -12.63 14.97 12.28
N GLY A 110 -13.28 13.81 12.14
CA GLY A 110 -14.73 13.65 12.27
C GLY A 110 -15.24 13.55 13.71
N THR A 111 -14.35 13.44 14.71
CA THR A 111 -14.72 13.42 16.12
C THR A 111 -14.58 14.83 16.72
N LEU A 112 -15.47 15.74 16.32
CA LEU A 112 -15.63 17.01 17.05
C LEU A 112 -16.20 16.68 18.45
N PRO A 113 -15.58 17.14 19.56
CA PRO A 113 -16.21 17.06 20.86
C PRO A 113 -17.46 17.96 20.85
N THR A 114 -18.61 17.33 20.68
CA THR A 114 -19.90 17.98 20.93
C THR A 114 -19.99 18.20 22.44
N ARG A 115 -19.64 19.40 22.92
CA ARG A 115 -20.29 20.12 24.04
C ARG A 115 -19.51 21.41 24.37
N LEU A 116 -19.85 22.48 23.67
CA LEU A 116 -19.91 23.80 24.29
C LEU A 116 -21.35 24.26 24.17
N ARG A 117 -22.17 23.85 25.14
CA ARG A 117 -23.54 24.33 25.29
C ARG A 117 -23.41 25.78 25.78
N ALA A 118 -23.73 26.72 24.90
CA ALA A 118 -23.91 28.12 25.26
C ALA A 118 -24.94 28.20 26.41
N VAL A 119 -24.54 28.80 27.52
CA VAL A 119 -25.50 29.23 28.54
C VAL A 119 -25.85 30.67 28.21
N SER A 120 -26.98 30.83 27.54
CA SER A 120 -27.66 32.11 27.39
C SER A 120 -28.09 32.58 28.78
N SER A 121 -27.46 33.62 29.31
CA SER A 121 -27.97 34.32 30.48
C SER A 121 -29.25 35.05 30.07
N GLN A 122 -30.38 34.63 30.63
CA GLN A 122 -31.63 35.39 30.59
C GLN A 122 -31.83 36.07 31.94
N ARG A 123 -32.08 37.39 31.84
CA ARG A 123 -32.64 38.34 32.81
C ARG A 123 -31.72 38.88 33.89
#